data_AF-A0A5D3AS58-F1
#
_entry.id   AF-A0A5D3AS58-F1
#
_cell.length_a   1.000
_cell.length_b   1.000
_cell.length_c   1.000
_cell.angle_alpha   90.00
_cell.angle_beta   90.00
_cell.angle_gamma   90.00
#
_symmetry.space_group_name_H-M   'P 1'
#
loop_
_entity.id
_entity.type
_entity.pdbx_description
1 polymer ?
#
loop_
_entity_poly.entity_id
_entity_poly.type
_entity_poly.pdbx_seq_one_letter_code
_entity_poly.pdbx_strand_id
1 'polypeptide(L)' 'MPPSNFRYKVRASKGALQVPCAPELANMLQCFATTGDLRHTQSCADSAKMLHACMATGKGKGGKQGSSINHLLGKIRR' A
#
# COMPACT_ATOMS: atom_id res chain seq x y z
N MET A 1 -26.66 -26.14 -11.71
CA MET A 1 -25.41 -26.91 -11.87
C MET A 1 -24.51 -26.12 -12.81
N PRO A 2 -23.26 -25.76 -12.45
CA PRO A 2 -22.37 -25.08 -13.38
C PRO A 2 -22.10 -25.96 -14.62
N PRO A 3 -21.91 -25.37 -15.81
CA PRO A 3 -21.71 -26.13 -17.05
C PRO A 3 -20.45 -27.00 -16.99
N SER A 4 -20.43 -28.11 -17.71
CA SER A 4 -19.38 -29.15 -17.69
C SER A 4 -17.95 -28.69 -18.07
N ASN A 5 -17.78 -27.44 -18.49
CA ASN A 5 -16.49 -26.80 -18.76
C ASN A 5 -16.23 -25.59 -17.85
N PHE A 6 -16.58 -25.69 -16.56
CA PHE A 6 -16.36 -24.60 -15.61
C PHE A 6 -14.92 -24.61 -15.07
N ARG A 7 -14.16 -23.55 -15.36
CA ARG A 7 -12.79 -23.38 -14.85
C ARG A 7 -12.80 -22.46 -13.63
N TYR A 8 -12.43 -23.00 -12.47
CA TYR A 8 -12.28 -22.21 -11.26
C TYR A 8 -11.09 -21.25 -11.39
N LYS A 9 -11.37 -19.95 -11.40
CA LYS A 9 -10.37 -18.88 -11.41
C LYS A 9 -10.85 -17.74 -10.54
N VAL A 10 -9.98 -17.23 -9.69
CA VAL A 10 -10.23 -16.05 -8.85
C VAL A 10 -9.60 -14.83 -9.53
N ARG A 11 -10.29 -13.69 -9.45
CA ARG A 11 -9.71 -12.42 -9.88
C ARG A 11 -8.48 -12.12 -9.02
N ALA A 12 -7.39 -11.71 -9.65
CA ALA A 12 -6.19 -11.35 -8.91
C ALA A 12 -6.51 -10.19 -7.97
N SER A 13 -6.45 -10.45 -6.66
CA SER A 13 -6.52 -9.39 -5.67
C SER A 13 -5.13 -8.79 -5.53
N LYS A 14 -5.00 -7.47 -5.73
CA LYS A 14 -3.76 -6.78 -5.40
C LYS A 14 -3.62 -6.81 -3.88
N GLY A 15 -2.52 -7.36 -3.38
CA GLY A 15 -2.21 -7.30 -1.96
C GLY A 15 -2.12 -5.84 -1.49
N ALA A 16 -2.45 -5.60 -0.22
CA ALA A 16 -2.34 -4.26 0.36
C ALA A 16 -0.93 -3.71 0.12
N LEU A 17 -0.87 -2.59 -0.61
CA LEU A 17 0.36 -1.88 -0.87
C LEU A 17 0.80 -1.23 0.44
N GLN A 18 1.85 -1.76 1.06
CA GLN A 18 2.48 -1.13 2.20
C GLN A 18 3.42 -0.06 1.69
N VAL A 19 2.93 1.18 1.63
CA VAL A 19 3.73 2.35 1.24
C VAL A 19 4.57 2.76 2.45
N PRO A 20 5.91 2.69 2.38
CA PRO A 20 6.75 3.18 3.46
C PRO A 20 6.54 4.69 3.62
N CYS A 21 6.52 5.17 4.86
CA CYS A 21 6.36 6.59 5.21
C CYS A 21 4.98 7.22 4.95
N ALA A 22 3.97 6.44 4.54
CA ALA A 22 2.58 6.89 4.49
C ALA A 22 2.04 7.49 5.81
N PRO A 23 2.30 6.92 7.01
CA PRO A 23 1.77 7.51 8.25
C PRO A 23 2.43 8.85 8.59
N GLU A 24 3.75 8.97 8.40
CA GLU A 24 4.47 10.23 8.66
C GLU A 24 4.03 11.34 7.71
N LEU A 25 3.73 10.98 6.46
CA LEU A 25 3.18 11.92 5.49
C LEU A 25 1.77 12.36 5.87
N ALA A 26 0.92 11.44 6.32
CA ALA A 26 -0.42 11.77 6.80
C ALA A 26 -0.36 12.73 8.00
N ASN A 27 0.57 12.53 8.93
CA ASN A 27 0.76 13.44 10.07
C ASN A 27 1.19 14.84 9.62
N MET A 28 2.08 14.95 8.64
CA MET A 28 2.48 16.25 8.08
C MET A 28 1.31 16.96 7.39
N LEU A 29 0.50 16.23 6.62
CA LEU A 29 -0.72 16.76 6.00
C LEU A 29 -1.77 17.18 7.02
N GLN A 30 -1.92 16.42 8.11
CA GLN A 30 -2.80 16.76 9.22
C GLN A 30 -2.38 18.09 9.85
N CYS A 31 -1.06 18.29 10.05
CA CYS A 31 -0.53 19.54 10.58
C CYS A 31 -0.81 20.73 9.66
N PHE A 32 -0.64 20.57 8.35
CA PHE A 32 -1.01 21.62 7.39
C PHE A 32 -2.51 21.93 7.37
N ALA A 33 -3.35 20.91 7.56
CA ALA A 33 -4.79 21.09 7.64
C ALA A 33 -5.21 21.86 8.91
N THR A 34 -4.53 21.64 10.05
CA THR A 34 -4.84 22.33 11.30
C THR A 34 -4.30 23.75 11.35
N THR A 35 -3.11 23.99 10.81
CA THR A 35 -2.51 25.34 10.80
C THR A 35 -3.04 26.21 9.66
N GLY A 36 -3.66 25.62 8.64
CA GLY A 36 -4.18 26.32 7.47
C GLY A 36 -3.07 26.88 6.57
N ASP A 37 -1.83 26.46 6.79
CA ASP A 37 -0.66 27.11 6.20
C ASP A 37 0.28 26.09 5.57
N LEU A 38 0.24 26.01 4.23
CA LEU A 38 1.11 25.13 3.43
C LEU A 38 2.55 25.66 3.34
N ARG A 39 2.77 26.93 3.71
CA ARG A 39 4.06 27.61 3.56
C ARG A 39 4.79 27.84 4.88
N HIS A 40 4.09 27.76 6.02
CA HIS A 40 4.71 27.84 7.34
C HIS A 40 5.21 26.47 7.77
N THR A 41 6.41 26.12 7.29
CA THR A 41 7.09 24.86 7.64
C THR A 41 7.46 24.76 9.12
N GLN A 42 7.42 25.88 9.86
CA GLN A 42 7.95 25.94 11.21
C GLN A 42 7.03 25.35 12.28
N SER A 43 5.71 25.51 12.13
CA SER A 43 4.73 24.85 13.00
C SER A 43 4.68 23.34 12.78
N CYS A 44 5.01 22.88 11.57
CA CYS A 44 5.00 21.46 11.20
C CYS A 44 6.41 20.86 11.07
N ALA A 45 7.44 21.55 11.60
CA ALA A 45 8.85 21.17 11.40
C ALA A 45 9.17 19.77 11.92
N ASP A 46 8.58 19.35 13.03
CA ASP A 46 8.84 18.04 13.61
C ASP A 46 8.20 16.91 12.79
N SER A 47 6.99 17.13 12.26
CA SER A 47 6.37 16.18 11.32
C SER A 47 7.17 16.05 10.01
N ALA A 48 7.77 17.16 9.54
CA ALA A 48 8.63 17.15 8.36
C ALA A 48 9.95 16.40 8.61
N LYS A 49 10.57 16.54 9.80
CA LYS A 49 11.78 15.79 10.18
C LYS A 49 11.50 14.28 10.23
N MET A 50 10.37 13.87 10.81
CA MET A 50 9.97 12.47 10.89
C MET A 50 9.76 11.86 9.50
N LEU A 51 9.07 12.56 8.61
CA LEU A 51 8.92 12.16 7.22
C LEU A 51 10.28 12.04 6.51
N HIS A 52 11.16 13.03 6.67
CA HIS A 52 12.47 13.03 6.05
C HIS A 52 13.34 11.85 6.56
N ALA A 53 13.33 11.58 7.85
CA ALA A 53 14.02 10.43 8.44
C ALA A 53 13.46 9.09 7.92
N CYS A 54 12.14 8.99 7.79
CA CYS A 54 11.52 7.81 7.22
C CYS A 54 11.90 7.63 5.75
N MET A 55 11.88 8.70 4.94
CA MET A 55 12.24 8.61 3.51
C MET A 55 13.71 8.27 3.30
N ALA A 56 14.60 8.75 4.17
CA ALA A 56 16.01 8.41 4.13
C ALA A 56 16.29 6.91 4.39
N THR A 57 15.44 6.26 5.18
CA THR A 57 15.62 4.85 5.60
C THR A 57 14.72 3.87 4.83
N GLY A 58 13.56 4.34 4.38
CA GLY A 58 12.48 3.57 3.80
C GLY A 58 12.75 3.14 2.37
N LYS A 59 13.59 2.12 2.17
CA LYS A 59 13.65 1.41 0.89
C LYS A 59 12.36 0.61 0.71
N GLY A 60 11.55 0.95 -0.29
CA GLY A 60 10.35 0.22 -0.63
C GLY A 60 10.65 -1.26 -0.86
N LYS A 61 10.07 -2.14 -0.04
CA LYS A 61 10.17 -3.59 -0.25
C LYS A 61 9.50 -3.89 -1.59
N GLY A 62 10.26 -4.48 -2.51
CA GLY A 62 9.78 -4.86 -3.83
C GLY A 62 8.46 -5.64 -3.78
N GLY A 63 7.70 -5.56 -4.87
CA GLY A 63 6.37 -6.18 -4.96
C GLY A 63 6.40 -7.66 -4.54
N LYS A 64 5.47 -8.04 -3.67
CA LYS A 64 5.32 -9.45 -3.26
C LYS A 64 5.04 -10.31 -4.48
N GLN A 65 5.71 -11.47 -4.56
CA GLN A 65 5.50 -12.44 -5.61
C GLN A 65 4.04 -12.91 -5.62
N GLY A 66 3.44 -13.02 -6.81
CA GLY A 66 2.02 -13.34 -6.97
C GLY A 66 1.63 -14.69 -6.34
N SER A 67 0.40 -14.80 -5.85
CA SER A 67 -0.13 -16.04 -5.29
C SER A 67 -0.35 -17.12 -6.36
N SER A 68 -0.04 -18.38 -6.03
CA SER A 68 -0.22 -19.55 -6.89
C SER A 68 -1.64 -20.14 -6.88
N ILE A 69 -2.62 -19.46 -6.25
CA ILE A 69 -4.01 -19.95 -6.10
C ILE A 69 -4.65 -20.35 -7.43
N ASN A 70 -4.53 -19.54 -8.47
CA ASN A 70 -5.14 -19.84 -9.77
C ASN A 70 -4.53 -21.07 -10.45
N HIS A 71 -3.26 -21.37 -10.18
CA HIS A 71 -2.63 -22.60 -10.64
C HIS A 71 -3.22 -23.81 -9.91
N LEU A 72 -3.40 -23.73 -8.59
CA LEU A 72 -3.99 -24.81 -7.78
C LEU A 72 -5.46 -25.06 -8.15
N LEU A 73 -6.26 -24.02 -8.30
CA LEU A 73 -7.67 -24.14 -8.70
C LEU A 73 -7.85 -24.73 -10.10
N GLY A 74 -6.93 -24.46 -11.02
CA GLY A 74 -6.92 -25.09 -12.34
C GLY A 74 -6.62 -26.59 -12.31
N LYS A 75 -5.98 -27.09 -11.24
CA LYS A 75 -5.67 -28.52 -11.08
C LYS A 75 -6.83 -29.33 -10.50
N ILE A 76 -7.76 -28.69 -9.76
CA ILE A 76 -8.93 -29.35 -9.16
C ILE A 76 -10.05 -29.54 -10.22
N ARG A 77 -9.70 -29.97 -11.43
CA ARG A 77 -10.67 -30.35 -12.47
C ARG A 77 -11.55 -31.49 -11.94
N ARG A 78 -12.83 -31.21 -11.77
CA ARG A 78 -13.90 -32.22 -11.75
C ARG A 78 -14.68 -32.10 -13.04
#